data_AF-A0A2V1B6S3-F1
#
_entry.id   AF-A0A2V1B6S3-F1
#
_cell.length_a   1.000
_cell.length_b   1.000
_cell.length_c   1.000
_cell.angle_alpha   90.00
_cell.angle_beta   90.00
_cell.angle_gamma   90.00
#
_symmetry.space_group_name_H-M   'P 1'
#
loop_
_entity.id
_entity.type
_entity.pdbx_description
1 polymer ?
#
loop_
_entity_poly.entity_id
_entity_poly.type
_entity_poly.pdbx_seq_one_letter_code
_entity_poly.pdbx_strand_id
1 'polypeptide(L)'
;YYKYYIKNLQIETLTYNLYLLISIKKNSEFGIVKIQTDDTFILGDDSFIIKKSKKIAKAGFLTKPIQVFNPSESLIFNRYTIVINGDSFYIL
;
A
#
# COMPACT_ATOMS: atom_id res chain seq x y z
N TYR A 1 13.13 3.72 2.92
CA TYR A 1 11.77 3.37 2.46
C TYR A 1 10.80 4.56 2.54
N TYR A 2 10.37 5.00 3.73
CA TYR A 2 9.42 6.10 3.94
C TYR A 2 9.75 7.42 3.19
N LYS A 3 10.96 7.97 3.38
CA LYS A 3 11.38 9.21 2.68
C LYS A 3 11.35 9.09 1.15
N TYR A 4 11.58 7.89 0.62
CA TYR A 4 11.53 7.63 -0.81
C TYR A 4 10.09 7.67 -1.32
N TYR A 5 9.15 7.08 -0.58
CA TYR A 5 7.73 7.09 -0.90
C TYR A 5 7.20 8.52 -1.03
N ILE A 6 7.45 9.37 -0.03
CA ILE A 6 6.99 10.77 -0.06
C ILE A 6 7.57 11.52 -1.26
N LYS A 7 8.89 11.46 -1.46
CA LYS A 7 9.56 12.26 -2.50
C LYS A 7 9.22 11.81 -3.92
N ASN A 8 9.01 10.50 -4.13
CA ASN A 8 8.89 9.95 -5.46
C ASN A 8 7.48 9.57 -5.85
N LEU A 9 6.55 9.34 -4.92
CA LEU A 9 5.18 8.90 -5.26
C LEU A 9 4.12 9.99 -5.15
N GLN A 10 4.48 11.24 -4.85
CA GLN A 10 3.51 12.35 -4.66
C GLN A 10 2.43 11.97 -3.63
N ILE A 11 2.88 11.38 -2.53
CA ILE A 11 2.05 10.97 -1.40
C ILE A 11 2.54 11.71 -0.17
N GLU A 12 1.61 12.11 0.68
CA GLU A 12 1.87 12.84 1.92
C GLU A 12 1.46 11.99 3.12
N THR A 13 2.12 12.22 4.26
CA THR A 13 1.69 11.61 5.53
C THR A 13 0.41 12.24 6.03
N LEU A 14 -0.45 11.39 6.58
CA LEU A 14 -1.53 11.88 7.42
C LEU A 14 -0.95 12.54 8.68
N THR A 15 -1.43 13.74 9.02
CA THR A 15 -0.97 14.53 10.17
C THR A 15 -0.95 13.74 11.48
N TYR A 16 -1.86 12.78 11.64
CA TYR A 16 -2.01 11.98 12.88
C TYR A 16 -1.36 10.60 12.80
N ASN A 17 -0.83 10.18 11.66
CA ASN A 17 -0.19 8.87 11.51
C ASN A 17 0.95 8.93 10.49
N LEU A 18 2.18 8.99 11.00
CA LEU A 18 3.41 9.06 10.21
C LEU A 18 3.64 7.85 9.28
N TYR A 19 2.95 6.75 9.51
CA TYR A 19 3.08 5.53 8.70
C TYR A 19 1.92 5.31 7.73
N LEU A 20 0.95 6.23 7.70
CA LEU A 20 -0.14 6.25 6.74
C LEU A 20 0.09 7.37 5.73
N LEU A 21 0.27 6.98 4.47
CA LEU A 21 0.54 7.88 3.34
C LEU A 21 -0.69 7.92 2.43
N ILE A 22 -1.07 9.09 1.95
CA ILE A 22 -2.23 9.30 1.08
C ILE A 22 -1.79 10.13 -0.13
N SER A 23 -2.38 9.82 -1.29
CA SER A 23 -2.17 10.56 -2.53
C SER A 23 -2.61 12.01 -2.40
N ILE A 24 -1.77 12.93 -2.86
CA ILE A 24 -2.08 14.35 -2.84
C ILE A 24 -3.11 14.69 -3.91
N LYS A 25 -3.95 15.71 -3.66
CA LYS A 25 -5.05 16.13 -4.54
C LYS A 25 -4.63 16.51 -5.98
N LYS A 26 -3.34 16.78 -6.21
CA LYS A 26 -2.75 17.05 -7.53
C LYS A 26 -2.41 15.78 -8.33
N ASN A 27 -2.49 14.60 -7.73
CA ASN A 27 -2.28 13.33 -8.42
C ASN A 27 -3.60 12.89 -9.06
N SER A 28 -3.55 12.46 -10.32
CA SER A 28 -4.72 11.86 -11.01
C SER A 28 -5.02 10.44 -10.52
N GLU A 29 -4.10 9.85 -9.76
CA GLU A 29 -4.17 8.49 -9.22
C GLU A 29 -4.53 8.53 -7.73
N PHE A 30 -5.32 7.56 -7.29
CA PHE A 30 -5.67 7.33 -5.90
C PHE A 30 -4.83 6.21 -5.29
N GLY A 31 -4.32 6.47 -4.09
CA GLY A 31 -3.48 5.54 -3.37
C GLY A 31 -3.33 5.92 -1.90
N ILE A 32 -3.50 4.94 -1.04
CA ILE A 32 -3.23 4.93 0.39
C ILE A 32 -2.20 3.83 0.65
N VAL A 33 -1.13 4.17 1.35
CA VAL A 33 -0.07 3.24 1.71
C VAL A 33 0.12 3.27 3.20
N LYS A 34 -0.07 2.13 3.87
CA LYS A 34 0.30 1.96 5.27
C LYS A 34 1.59 1.17 5.33
N ILE A 35 2.64 1.81 5.81
CA ILE A 35 3.95 1.18 6.01
C ILE A 35 3.95 0.54 7.40
N GLN A 36 4.21 -0.77 7.48
CA GLN A 36 4.40 -1.47 8.75
C GLN A 36 5.79 -2.13 8.73
N THR A 37 6.26 -2.58 9.88
CA THR A 37 7.44 -3.44 9.96
C THR A 37 7.19 -4.68 9.11
N ASP A 38 8.16 -5.08 8.28
CA ASP A 38 8.16 -6.23 7.38
C ASP A 38 7.22 -6.19 6.16
N ASP A 39 5.96 -5.74 6.30
CA ASP A 39 5.00 -5.65 5.18
C ASP A 39 4.44 -4.23 4.96
N THR A 40 4.00 -3.96 3.74
CA THR A 40 3.37 -2.68 3.34
C THR A 40 1.98 -2.94 2.79
N PHE A 41 0.96 -2.35 3.41
CA PHE A 41 -0.41 -2.42 2.92
C PHE A 41 -0.68 -1.28 1.92
N ILE A 42 -1.41 -1.58 0.86
CA ILE A 42 -1.70 -0.64 -0.22
C ILE A 42 -3.18 -0.75 -0.56
N LEU A 43 -3.85 0.39 -0.65
CA LEU A 43 -5.17 0.51 -1.26
C LEU A 43 -5.08 1.60 -2.31
N GLY A 44 -5.33 1.30 -3.58
CA GLY A 44 -5.20 2.28 -4.64
C GLY A 44 -5.66 1.72 -5.98
N ASP A 45 -5.73 2.59 -6.98
CA ASP A 45 -6.00 2.17 -8.35
C ASP A 45 -4.80 1.42 -8.96
N ASP A 46 -5.06 0.67 -10.03
CA ASP A 46 -4.03 -0.12 -10.72
C ASP A 46 -2.88 0.75 -11.21
N SER A 47 -3.18 1.96 -11.71
CA SER A 47 -2.15 2.91 -12.17
C SER A 47 -1.18 3.29 -11.05
N PHE A 48 -1.68 3.55 -9.85
CA PHE A 48 -0.90 3.87 -8.66
C PHE A 48 -0.03 2.67 -8.26
N ILE A 49 -0.60 1.46 -8.22
CA ILE A 49 0.10 0.23 -7.85
C ILE A 49 1.26 -0.05 -8.84
N ILE A 50 1.00 0.10 -10.14
CA ILE A 50 2.01 -0.07 -11.19
C ILE A 50 3.13 0.98 -11.06
N LYS A 51 2.79 2.26 -10.87
CA LYS A 51 3.76 3.35 -10.71
C LYS A 51 4.62 3.16 -9.46
N LYS A 52 4.00 2.78 -8.34
CA LYS A 52 4.70 2.41 -7.10
C LYS A 52 5.73 1.33 -7.37
N SER A 53 5.31 0.21 -7.96
CA SER A 53 6.17 -0.94 -8.24
C SER A 53 7.37 -0.55 -9.10
N LYS A 54 7.13 0.20 -10.19
CA LYS A 54 8.20 0.71 -11.07
C LYS A 54 9.20 1.60 -10.34
N LYS A 55 8.72 2.54 -9.50
CA LYS A 55 9.60 3.47 -8.78
C LYS A 55 10.43 2.75 -7.71
N ILE A 56 9.83 1.81 -6.99
CA ILE A 56 10.53 1.00 -5.98
C ILE A 56 11.62 0.15 -6.62
N ALA A 57 11.29 -0.56 -7.70
CA ALA A 57 12.27 -1.36 -8.43
C ALA A 57 13.42 -0.50 -8.97
N LYS A 58 13.11 0.67 -9.56
CA LYS A 58 14.12 1.63 -10.05
C LYS A 58 15.05 2.15 -8.96
N ALA A 59 14.59 2.19 -7.71
CA ALA A 59 15.40 2.61 -6.57
C ALA A 59 16.26 1.49 -5.97
N GLY A 60 16.22 0.28 -6.53
CA GLY A 60 17.00 -0.86 -6.06
C GLY A 60 16.49 -1.46 -4.75
N PHE A 61 15.26 -1.16 -4.33
CA PHE A 61 14.69 -1.79 -3.15
C PHE A 61 14.30 -3.23 -3.44
N LEU A 62 14.76 -4.15 -2.59
CA LEU A 62 14.29 -5.53 -2.57
C LEU A 62 12.97 -5.60 -1.80
N THR A 63 11.91 -6.05 -2.45
CA THR A 63 10.57 -6.12 -1.87
C THR A 63 9.93 -7.45 -2.18
N LYS A 64 9.04 -7.91 -1.31
CA LYS A 64 8.15 -9.03 -1.64
C LYS A 64 7.31 -8.67 -2.87
N PRO A 65 6.90 -9.66 -3.68
CA PRO A 65 5.89 -9.45 -4.72
C PRO A 65 4.61 -8.88 -4.12
N ILE A 66 3.91 -8.03 -4.88
CA ILE A 66 2.61 -7.53 -4.46
C ILE A 66 1.60 -8.68 -4.55
N GLN A 67 0.96 -8.99 -3.42
CA GLN A 67 -0.22 -9.83 -3.40
C GLN A 67 -1.45 -8.93 -3.46
N VAL A 68 -2.26 -9.10 -4.50
CA VAL A 68 -3.53 -8.39 -4.64
C VAL A 68 -4.57 -9.19 -3.88
N PHE A 69 -5.36 -8.52 -3.05
CA PHE A 69 -6.39 -9.18 -2.27
C PHE A 69 -7.51 -9.69 -3.21
N ASN A 70 -7.76 -10.99 -3.17
CA ASN A 70 -8.87 -11.62 -3.86
C ASN A 70 -9.99 -11.92 -2.84
N PRO A 71 -11.23 -11.43 -3.00
CA PRO A 71 -12.33 -11.70 -2.07
C PRO A 71 -12.64 -13.18 -1.84
N SER A 72 -12.26 -14.06 -2.76
CA SER A 72 -12.44 -15.51 -2.62
C SER A 72 -11.34 -16.18 -1.78
N GLU A 73 -10.30 -15.45 -1.38
CA GLU A 73 -9.12 -15.97 -0.70
C GLU A 73 -8.77 -15.12 0.54
N SER A 74 -8.09 -15.73 1.51
CA SER A 74 -7.50 -14.99 2.62
C SER A 74 -6.17 -14.37 2.22
N LEU A 75 -5.92 -13.13 2.64
CA LEU A 75 -4.61 -12.48 2.48
C LEU A 75 -3.88 -12.44 3.82
N ILE A 76 -2.67 -12.98 3.84
CA ILE A 76 -1.80 -12.87 5.01
C ILE A 76 -1.09 -11.51 4.94
N PHE A 77 -1.26 -10.70 6.00
CA PHE A 77 -0.58 -9.42 6.14
C PHE A 77 0.10 -9.36 7.52
N ASN A 78 1.43 -9.41 7.54
CA ASN A 78 2.22 -9.65 8.75
C ASN A 78 1.76 -10.92 9.48
N ARG A 79 1.29 -10.78 10.72
CA ARG A 79 0.78 -11.87 11.58
C ARG A 79 -0.74 -11.96 11.57
N TYR A 80 -1.40 -11.17 10.73
CA TYR A 80 -2.85 -11.10 10.64
C TYR A 80 -3.35 -11.77 9.37
N THR A 81 -4.56 -12.31 9.45
CA THR A 81 -5.28 -12.85 8.29
C THR A 81 -6.41 -11.92 7.92
N ILE A 82 -6.40 -11.44 6.68
CA ILE A 82 -7.43 -10.58 6.13
C ILE A 82 -8.41 -11.44 5.32
N VAL A 83 -9.69 -11.36 5.64
CA VAL A 83 -10.77 -12.09 4.94
C VAL A 83 -11.97 -11.20 4.66
N ILE A 84 -12.67 -11.47 3.56
CA ILE A 84 -14.00 -10.92 3.29
C ILE A 84 -15.03 -12.02 3.53
N ASN A 85 -16.08 -11.70 4.25
CA ASN A 85 -17.25 -12.56 4.39
C ASN A 85 -18.50 -11.73 4.13
N GLY A 86 -19.17 -11.98 3.01
CA GLY A 86 -20.23 -11.12 2.48
C GLY A 86 -19.72 -9.70 2.24
N ASP A 87 -20.41 -8.71 2.81
CA ASP A 87 -20.04 -7.29 2.71
C ASP A 87 -19.07 -6.83 3.82
N SER A 88 -18.63 -7.76 4.69
CA SER A 88 -17.79 -7.44 5.84
C SER A 88 -16.34 -7.82 5.62
N PHE A 89 -15.45 -6.93 6.06
CA PHE A 89 -14.00 -7.09 6.01
C PHE A 89 -13.46 -7.34 7.43
N TYR A 90 -12.74 -8.44 7.62
CA TYR A 90 -12.19 -8.86 8.91
C TYR A 90 -10.66 -8.92 8.89
N ILE A 91 -10.06 -8.56 10.02
CA ILE A 91 -8.65 -8.77 10.32
C ILE A 91 -8.61 -9.67 11.56
N LEU A 92 -8.15 -10.91 11.37
CA LEU A 92 -8.05 -11.95 12.40
C LEU A 92 -6.61 -12.08 12.91
#